data_AF-A0A517LIZ8-F1
#
_entry.id   AF-A0A517LIZ8-F1
#
_cell.length_a   1.000
_cell.length_b   1.000
_cell.length_c   1.000
_cell.angle_alpha   90.00
_cell.angle_beta   90.00
_cell.angle_gamma   90.00
#
_symmetry.space_group_name_H-M   'P 1'
#
loop_
_entity.id
_entity.type
_entity.pdbx_description
1 polymer ?
#
loop_
_entity_poly.entity_id
_entity_poly.type
_entity_poly.pdbx_seq_one_letter_code
_entity_poly.pdbx_strand_id
1 'polypeptide(L)'
;MTGAGAITHVGQCKPDDVLGVVGLGGVGLAAICAAKSLGVKTIIAIDLLASRIELAKGMGATIGLQSDKDGLDGKDLQTAIKELTPEKLGCTHILDTSPSIAVLDACLEALRNNGTVLQVGVKPVGGKLELDLLQHMVHGRRLVGVIEGDRDPAEALPELVEWCKNGTLPVGQMLKE
;
A
#
# COMPACT_ATOMS: atom_id res chain seq x y z
N MET A 1 -1.54 -9.47 10.38
CA MET A 1 -0.93 -8.44 11.25
C MET A 1 -0.20 -7.39 10.43
N THR A 2 0.86 -7.75 9.71
CA THR A 2 1.75 -6.82 9.00
C THR A 2 1.05 -5.73 8.19
N GLY A 3 0.19 -6.09 7.23
CA GLY A 3 -0.50 -5.08 6.40
C GLY A 3 -1.45 -4.18 7.20
N ALA A 4 -2.20 -4.76 8.13
CA ALA A 4 -3.11 -3.99 8.98
C ALA A 4 -2.34 -3.02 9.90
N GLY A 5 -1.30 -3.50 10.59
CA GLY A 5 -0.46 -2.68 11.47
C GLY A 5 0.34 -1.61 10.71
N ALA A 6 0.80 -1.90 9.49
CA ALA A 6 1.45 -0.90 8.65
C ALA A 6 0.52 0.31 8.41
N ILE A 7 -0.77 0.09 8.21
CA ILE A 7 -1.74 1.16 7.99
C ILE A 7 -2.20 1.82 9.30
N THR A 8 -2.53 1.02 10.32
CA THR A 8 -3.16 1.54 11.55
C THR A 8 -2.15 2.09 12.55
N HIS A 9 -0.93 1.56 12.57
CA HIS A 9 0.07 1.85 13.60
C HIS A 9 1.24 2.67 13.07
N VAL A 10 1.86 2.24 11.96
CA VAL A 10 3.03 2.93 11.40
C VAL A 10 2.62 4.13 10.56
N GLY A 11 1.77 3.90 9.55
CA GLY A 11 1.25 4.96 8.68
C GLY A 11 0.21 5.84 9.35
N GLN A 12 -0.47 5.32 10.39
CA GLN A 12 -1.56 6.01 11.11
C GLN A 12 -2.54 6.69 10.15
N CYS A 13 -2.94 5.96 9.10
CA CYS A 13 -3.73 6.53 8.02
C CYS A 13 -5.08 7.07 8.52
N LYS A 14 -5.55 8.14 7.89
CA LYS A 14 -6.76 8.88 8.26
C LYS A 14 -7.74 8.95 7.09
N PRO A 15 -9.02 9.28 7.33
CA PRO A 15 -10.05 9.34 6.28
C PRO A 15 -9.69 10.13 5.03
N ASP A 16 -8.93 11.22 5.18
CA ASP A 16 -8.55 12.12 4.09
C ASP A 16 -7.19 11.78 3.45
N ASP A 17 -6.55 10.70 3.88
CA ASP A 17 -5.35 10.19 3.22
C ASP A 17 -5.69 9.54 1.87
N VAL A 18 -4.70 9.59 0.98
CA VAL A 18 -4.69 8.93 -0.33
C VAL A 18 -3.70 7.78 -0.24
N LEU A 19 -4.21 6.56 -0.14
CA LEU A 19 -3.44 5.35 0.06
C LEU A 19 -3.27 4.59 -1.26
N GLY A 20 -2.03 4.36 -1.69
CA GLY A 20 -1.68 3.34 -2.67
C GLY A 20 -1.26 2.03 -1.98
N VAL A 21 -1.73 0.88 -2.46
CA VAL A 21 -1.31 -0.43 -1.98
C VAL A 21 -0.77 -1.23 -3.16
N VAL A 22 0.55 -1.44 -3.18
CA VAL A 22 1.25 -2.15 -4.25
C VAL A 22 1.53 -3.59 -3.83
N GLY A 23 1.00 -4.52 -4.62
CA GLY A 23 0.95 -5.95 -4.33
C GLY A 23 -0.26 -6.30 -3.47
N LEU A 24 -1.14 -7.14 -4.02
CA LEU A 24 -2.45 -7.48 -3.45
C LEU A 24 -2.50 -8.96 -3.00
N GLY A 25 -1.41 -9.43 -2.40
CA GLY A 25 -1.41 -10.67 -1.61
C GLY A 25 -2.02 -10.46 -0.22
N GLY A 26 -1.85 -11.44 0.68
CA GLY A 26 -2.44 -11.37 2.03
C GLY A 26 -2.06 -10.12 2.83
N VAL A 27 -0.84 -9.60 2.67
CA VAL A 27 -0.40 -8.34 3.32
C VAL A 27 -1.15 -7.14 2.75
N GLY A 28 -1.17 -6.96 1.44
CA GLY A 28 -1.85 -5.83 0.80
C GLY A 28 -3.36 -5.84 1.03
N LEU A 29 -4.00 -7.00 0.93
CA LEU A 29 -5.43 -7.14 1.21
C LEU A 29 -5.77 -6.81 2.68
N ALA A 30 -4.92 -7.21 3.64
CA ALA A 30 -5.10 -6.85 5.04
C ALA A 30 -4.97 -5.33 5.26
N ALA A 31 -4.05 -4.68 4.54
CA ALA A 31 -3.87 -3.23 4.58
C ALA A 31 -5.10 -2.49 4.03
N ILE A 32 -5.67 -2.95 2.92
CA ILE A 32 -6.90 -2.39 2.33
C ILE A 32 -8.08 -2.51 3.30
N CYS A 33 -8.26 -3.68 3.92
CA CYS A 33 -9.30 -3.89 4.93
C CYS A 33 -9.14 -2.93 6.12
N ALA A 34 -7.91 -2.74 6.59
CA ALA A 34 -7.59 -1.81 7.67
C ALA A 34 -7.84 -0.35 7.26
N ALA A 35 -7.44 0.05 6.06
CA ALA A 35 -7.69 1.41 5.55
C ALA A 35 -9.20 1.69 5.45
N LYS A 36 -9.98 0.72 4.96
CA LYS A 36 -11.44 0.80 4.92
C LYS A 36 -12.04 0.96 6.32
N SER A 37 -11.57 0.20 7.32
CA SER A 37 -12.09 0.30 8.69
C SER A 37 -11.79 1.65 9.35
N LEU A 38 -10.70 2.30 8.95
CA LEU A 38 -10.35 3.67 9.35
C LEU A 38 -11.12 4.76 8.55
N GLY A 39 -11.91 4.38 7.55
CA GLY A 39 -12.68 5.31 6.72
C GLY A 39 -11.86 6.07 5.68
N VAL A 40 -10.68 5.55 5.30
CA VAL A 40 -9.85 6.11 4.20
C VAL A 40 -10.67 6.12 2.90
N LYS A 41 -10.85 7.29 2.30
CA LYS A 41 -11.75 7.48 1.13
C LYS A 41 -11.11 7.10 -0.20
N THR A 42 -9.79 7.21 -0.31
CA THR A 42 -9.06 6.93 -1.56
C THR A 42 -8.06 5.81 -1.32
N ILE A 43 -8.39 4.62 -1.80
CA ILE A 43 -7.56 3.41 -1.67
C ILE A 43 -7.34 2.84 -3.07
N ILE A 44 -6.13 2.99 -3.59
CA ILE A 44 -5.72 2.54 -4.92
C ILE A 44 -5.06 1.17 -4.77
N ALA A 45 -5.69 0.13 -5.30
CA ALA A 45 -5.16 -1.23 -5.32
C ALA A 45 -4.36 -1.48 -6.61
N ILE A 46 -3.09 -1.85 -6.46
CA ILE A 46 -2.12 -1.91 -7.56
C ILE A 46 -1.49 -3.30 -7.60
N ASP A 47 -1.69 -4.05 -8.69
CA ASP A 47 -1.12 -5.39 -8.89
C ASP A 47 -0.97 -5.69 -10.39
N LEU A 48 -0.23 -6.75 -10.72
CA LEU A 48 -0.13 -7.25 -12.10
C LEU A 48 -1.39 -8.03 -12.49
N LEU A 49 -2.09 -8.66 -11.54
CA LEU A 49 -3.21 -9.53 -11.81
C LEU A 49 -4.55 -8.81 -11.63
N ALA A 50 -5.30 -8.65 -12.71
CA ALA A 50 -6.65 -8.08 -12.70
C ALA A 50 -7.58 -8.76 -11.67
N SER A 51 -7.47 -10.09 -11.51
CA SER A 51 -8.27 -10.85 -10.54
C SER A 51 -8.03 -10.41 -9.09
N ARG A 52 -6.78 -10.08 -8.72
CA ARG A 52 -6.45 -9.58 -7.38
C ARG A 52 -6.98 -8.18 -7.15
N ILE A 53 -6.96 -7.35 -8.19
CA ILE A 53 -7.53 -5.99 -8.13
C ILE A 53 -9.04 -6.05 -7.92
N GLU A 54 -9.74 -6.92 -8.63
CA GLU A 54 -11.19 -7.09 -8.44
C GLU A 54 -11.53 -7.63 -7.04
N LEU A 55 -10.75 -8.59 -6.53
CA LEU A 55 -10.88 -9.04 -5.14
C LEU A 55 -10.66 -7.88 -4.14
N ALA A 56 -9.61 -7.07 -4.35
CA ALA A 56 -9.29 -5.95 -3.50
C ALA A 56 -10.39 -4.87 -3.50
N LYS A 57 -11.04 -4.60 -4.65
CA LYS A 57 -12.22 -3.72 -4.73
C LYS A 57 -13.37 -4.25 -3.87
N GLY A 58 -13.64 -5.56 -3.92
CA GLY A 58 -14.63 -6.20 -3.04
C GLY A 58 -14.32 -6.06 -1.54
N MET A 59 -13.04 -5.86 -1.19
CA MET A 59 -12.57 -5.76 0.20
C MET A 59 -12.41 -4.33 0.72
N GLY A 60 -12.44 -3.32 -0.14
CA GLY A 60 -12.37 -1.92 0.29
C GLY A 60 -11.59 -0.98 -0.61
N ALA A 61 -10.87 -1.48 -1.62
CA ALA A 61 -10.22 -0.60 -2.57
C ALA A 61 -11.27 0.20 -3.34
N THR A 62 -11.00 1.49 -3.56
CA THR A 62 -11.91 2.37 -4.29
C THR A 62 -11.50 2.54 -5.74
N ILE A 63 -10.21 2.33 -6.04
CA ILE A 63 -9.63 2.43 -7.38
C ILE A 63 -8.74 1.20 -7.60
N GLY A 64 -8.70 0.69 -8.83
CA GLY A 64 -7.79 -0.39 -9.23
C GLY A 64 -6.86 0.06 -10.36
N LEU A 65 -5.59 -0.35 -10.29
CA LEU A 65 -4.58 -0.12 -11.33
C LEU A 65 -3.85 -1.42 -11.63
N GLN A 66 -3.96 -1.89 -12.87
CA GLN A 66 -3.15 -3.00 -13.35
C GLN A 66 -1.78 -2.47 -13.78
N SER A 67 -0.72 -2.93 -13.12
CA SER A 67 0.63 -2.37 -13.27
C SER A 67 1.50 -3.11 -14.27
N ASP A 68 0.90 -3.85 -15.20
CA ASP A 68 1.61 -4.43 -16.34
C ASP A 68 1.67 -3.44 -17.51
N LYS A 69 2.36 -3.83 -18.59
CA LYS A 69 2.61 -2.92 -19.72
C LYS A 69 1.31 -2.43 -20.36
N ASP A 70 0.31 -3.29 -20.50
CA ASP A 70 -0.95 -2.96 -21.15
C ASP A 70 -1.85 -2.14 -20.21
N GLY A 71 -1.89 -2.50 -18.93
CA GLY A 71 -2.66 -1.79 -17.90
C GLY A 71 -2.15 -0.37 -17.61
N LEU A 72 -0.87 -0.08 -17.87
CA LEU A 72 -0.29 1.24 -17.73
C LEU A 72 -0.49 2.16 -18.96
N ASP A 73 -1.01 1.65 -20.08
CA ASP A 73 -1.26 2.43 -21.30
C ASP A 73 -0.01 3.23 -21.75
N GLY A 74 1.15 2.57 -21.71
CA GLY A 74 2.43 3.16 -22.10
C GLY A 74 3.04 4.15 -21.10
N LYS A 75 2.42 4.38 -19.95
CA LYS A 75 2.95 5.25 -18.88
C LYS A 75 3.88 4.47 -17.95
N ASP A 76 4.68 5.21 -17.18
CA ASP A 76 5.36 4.66 -16.02
C ASP A 76 4.39 4.53 -14.82
N LEU A 77 4.78 3.70 -13.85
CA LEU A 77 3.93 3.37 -12.70
C LEU A 77 3.62 4.61 -11.85
N GLN A 78 4.61 5.47 -11.59
CA GLN A 78 4.43 6.65 -10.76
C GLN A 78 3.45 7.67 -11.37
N THR A 79 3.49 7.85 -12.69
CA THR A 79 2.57 8.74 -13.40
C THR A 79 1.16 8.16 -13.36
N ALA A 80 1.00 6.87 -13.64
CA ALA A 80 -0.29 6.21 -13.59
C ALA A 80 -0.92 6.29 -12.18
N ILE A 81 -0.13 6.09 -11.12
CA ILE A 81 -0.62 6.24 -9.74
C ILE A 81 -1.05 7.69 -9.48
N LYS A 82 -0.22 8.69 -9.81
CA LYS A 82 -0.54 10.11 -9.60
C LYS A 82 -1.85 10.50 -10.29
N GLU A 83 -2.07 10.07 -11.52
CA GLU A 83 -3.29 10.40 -12.27
C GLU A 83 -4.59 9.91 -11.63
N LEU A 84 -4.52 8.85 -10.81
CA LEU A 84 -5.65 8.30 -10.07
C LEU A 84 -5.91 9.03 -8.74
N THR A 85 -4.99 9.89 -8.30
CA THR A 85 -5.14 10.64 -7.05
C THR A 85 -5.94 11.93 -7.24
N PRO A 86 -6.65 12.42 -6.20
CA PRO A 86 -7.28 13.73 -6.22
C PRO A 86 -6.29 14.82 -6.64
N GLU A 87 -6.71 15.68 -7.58
CA GLU A 87 -5.90 16.78 -8.13
C GLU A 87 -4.56 16.33 -8.75
N LYS A 88 -4.37 15.02 -8.95
CA LYS A 88 -3.15 14.39 -9.46
C LYS A 88 -1.89 14.69 -8.64
N LEU A 89 -2.04 14.94 -7.34
CA LEU A 89 -0.94 15.34 -6.46
C LEU A 89 -0.03 14.18 -6.04
N GLY A 90 -0.49 12.94 -6.17
CA GLY A 90 0.18 11.74 -5.65
C GLY A 90 -0.34 11.31 -4.29
N CYS A 91 0.12 10.14 -3.84
CA CYS A 91 -0.36 9.52 -2.61
C CYS A 91 0.23 10.18 -1.36
N THR A 92 -0.54 10.24 -0.27
CA THR A 92 -0.01 10.54 1.07
C THR A 92 0.78 9.37 1.61
N HIS A 93 0.29 8.15 1.34
CA HIS A 93 0.82 6.92 1.85
C HIS A 93 0.87 5.91 0.72
N ILE A 94 1.97 5.17 0.59
CA ILE A 94 2.02 3.99 -0.26
C ILE A 94 2.57 2.83 0.55
N LEU A 95 1.84 1.73 0.60
CA LEU A 95 2.34 0.46 1.11
C LEU A 95 2.94 -0.35 -0.05
N ASP A 96 4.24 -0.57 -0.02
CA ASP A 96 4.92 -1.46 -0.97
C ASP A 96 5.11 -2.85 -0.34
N THR A 97 4.43 -3.84 -0.90
CA THR A 97 4.57 -5.26 -0.54
C THR A 97 5.32 -6.06 -1.61
N SER A 98 5.79 -5.41 -2.67
CA SER A 98 6.46 -6.07 -3.79
C SER A 98 7.92 -6.41 -3.46
N PRO A 99 8.51 -7.40 -4.14
CA PRO A 99 9.95 -7.68 -4.01
C PRO A 99 10.82 -6.76 -4.89
N SER A 100 10.24 -5.85 -5.67
CA SER A 100 10.93 -5.11 -6.73
C SER A 100 11.48 -3.78 -6.24
N ILE A 101 12.78 -3.53 -6.47
CA ILE A 101 13.43 -2.25 -6.19
C ILE A 101 12.89 -1.15 -7.09
N ALA A 102 12.68 -1.46 -8.39
CA ALA A 102 12.13 -0.49 -9.34
C ALA A 102 10.70 -0.06 -8.99
N VAL A 103 9.91 -0.98 -8.42
CA VAL A 103 8.57 -0.65 -7.92
C VAL A 103 8.66 0.23 -6.68
N LEU A 104 9.59 -0.04 -5.75
CA LEU A 104 9.81 0.81 -4.58
C LEU A 104 10.22 2.24 -4.97
N ASP A 105 11.10 2.37 -5.96
CA ASP A 105 11.51 3.66 -6.53
C ASP A 105 10.30 4.42 -7.11
N ALA A 106 9.50 3.76 -7.95
CA ALA A 106 8.27 4.33 -8.49
C ALA A 106 7.26 4.70 -7.39
N CYS A 107 7.19 3.96 -6.28
CA CYS A 107 6.36 4.33 -5.13
C CYS A 107 6.82 5.66 -4.51
N LEU A 108 8.12 5.88 -4.35
CA LEU A 108 8.63 7.15 -3.84
C LEU A 108 8.33 8.31 -4.78
N GLU A 109 8.45 8.08 -6.10
CA GLU A 109 8.12 9.10 -7.09
C GLU A 109 6.61 9.36 -7.20
N ALA A 110 5.76 8.39 -6.84
CA ALA A 110 4.30 8.52 -6.85
C ALA A 110 3.73 9.29 -5.63
N LEU A 111 4.56 9.60 -4.64
CA LEU A 111 4.13 10.38 -3.48
C LEU A 111 3.84 11.84 -3.83
N ARG A 112 2.91 12.42 -3.08
CA ARG A 112 2.81 13.89 -2.95
C ARG A 112 3.86 14.43 -1.99
N ASN A 113 3.99 15.75 -1.90
CA ASN A 113 4.84 16.41 -0.90
C ASN A 113 4.51 15.94 0.52
N ASN A 114 5.53 15.66 1.32
CA ASN A 114 5.47 15.10 2.67
C ASN A 114 4.83 13.70 2.75
N GLY A 115 4.74 12.99 1.64
CA GLY A 115 4.21 11.62 1.59
C GLY A 115 5.17 10.59 2.20
N THR A 116 4.64 9.41 2.50
CA THR A 116 5.37 8.31 3.13
C THR A 116 5.19 7.01 2.35
N VAL A 117 6.29 6.35 2.01
CA VAL A 117 6.29 4.94 1.62
C VAL A 117 6.52 4.07 2.85
N LEU A 118 5.62 3.11 3.05
CA LEU A 118 5.73 2.02 4.02
C LEU A 118 6.26 0.80 3.27
N GLN A 119 7.54 0.49 3.46
CA GLN A 119 8.20 -0.64 2.82
C GLN A 119 8.03 -1.90 3.69
N VAL A 120 7.23 -2.85 3.19
CA VAL A 120 7.06 -4.19 3.80
C VAL A 120 7.68 -5.27 2.92
N GLY A 121 7.58 -5.13 1.60
CA GLY A 121 8.04 -6.12 0.64
C GLY A 121 9.54 -6.39 0.77
N VAL A 122 9.91 -7.66 0.97
CA VAL A 122 11.30 -8.09 1.12
C VAL A 122 12.02 -7.95 -0.22
N LYS A 123 13.09 -7.15 -0.23
CA LYS A 123 13.95 -6.96 -1.41
C LYS A 123 15.06 -8.02 -1.45
N PRO A 124 15.66 -8.28 -2.63
CA PRO A 124 16.78 -9.20 -2.75
C PRO A 124 17.92 -8.84 -1.79
N VAL A 125 18.65 -9.84 -1.30
CA VAL A 125 19.82 -9.63 -0.45
C VAL A 125 20.83 -8.76 -1.18
N GLY A 126 21.28 -7.67 -0.54
CA GLY A 126 22.19 -6.69 -1.15
C GLY A 126 21.53 -5.73 -2.14
N GLY A 127 20.21 -5.78 -2.31
CA GLY A 127 19.45 -4.81 -3.09
C GLY A 127 19.64 -3.39 -2.55
N LYS A 128 19.87 -2.44 -3.46
CA LYS A 128 20.09 -1.03 -3.14
C LYS A 128 19.08 -0.17 -3.88
N LEU A 129 18.61 0.88 -3.21
CA LEU A 129 17.82 1.95 -3.80
C LEU A 129 18.71 3.18 -3.88
N GLU A 130 18.83 3.77 -5.06
CA GLU A 130 19.55 5.02 -5.27
C GLU A 130 18.55 6.18 -5.17
N LEU A 131 18.89 7.19 -4.38
CA LEU A 131 18.01 8.34 -4.14
C LEU A 131 18.71 9.63 -4.53
N ASP A 132 18.02 10.47 -5.28
CA ASP A 132 18.38 11.89 -5.36
C ASP A 132 18.03 12.55 -4.01
N LEU A 133 19.07 12.83 -3.22
CA LEU A 133 18.91 13.35 -1.86
C LEU A 133 18.37 14.78 -1.84
N LEU A 134 18.62 15.58 -2.89
CA LEU A 134 18.07 16.93 -2.99
C LEU A 134 16.56 16.83 -3.24
N GLN A 135 16.14 16.02 -4.21
CA GLN A 135 14.71 15.82 -4.51
C GLN A 135 13.97 15.17 -3.34
N HIS A 136 14.60 14.19 -2.67
CA HIS A 136 14.03 13.56 -1.48
C HIS A 136 13.74 14.60 -0.39
N MET A 137 14.70 15.49 -0.10
CA MET A 137 14.57 16.55 0.88
C MET A 137 13.54 17.61 0.46
N VAL A 138 13.60 18.09 -0.79
CA VAL A 138 12.70 19.14 -1.31
C VAL A 138 11.22 18.71 -1.24
N HIS A 139 10.94 17.44 -1.56
CA HIS A 139 9.58 16.90 -1.48
C HIS A 139 9.20 16.43 -0.06
N GLY A 140 10.13 16.43 0.90
CA GLY A 140 9.89 15.98 2.27
C GLY A 140 9.46 14.51 2.37
N ARG A 141 9.93 13.65 1.45
CA ARG A 141 9.49 12.25 1.38
C ARG A 141 9.99 11.46 2.59
N ARG A 142 9.23 10.44 2.99
CA ARG A 142 9.64 9.47 4.01
C ARG A 142 9.64 8.06 3.42
N LEU A 143 10.70 7.31 3.72
CA LEU A 143 10.79 5.88 3.44
C LEU A 143 10.94 5.16 4.77
N VAL A 144 9.94 4.36 5.14
CA VAL A 144 9.87 3.70 6.44
C VAL A 144 9.82 2.19 6.22
N GLY A 145 10.82 1.47 6.73
CA GLY A 145 10.77 0.01 6.79
C GLY A 145 9.81 -0.44 7.88
N VAL A 146 9.00 -1.46 7.60
CA VAL A 146 7.98 -1.95 8.54
C VAL A 146 8.13 -3.45 8.72
N ILE A 147 8.29 -3.87 9.98
CA ILE A 147 8.38 -5.30 10.34
C ILE A 147 7.16 -5.66 11.15
N GLU A 148 6.38 -6.62 10.65
CA GLU A 148 5.19 -7.11 11.36
C GLU A 148 4.13 -6.03 11.70
N GLY A 149 4.22 -4.86 11.07
CA GLY A 149 3.34 -3.73 11.34
C GLY A 149 3.75 -2.91 12.57
N ASP A 150 4.97 -3.11 13.07
CA ASP A 150 5.57 -2.53 14.28
C ASP A 150 4.68 -2.70 15.53
N ARG A 151 4.06 -3.86 15.64
CA ARG A 151 3.08 -4.17 16.70
C ARG A 151 3.55 -5.36 17.52
N ASP A 152 3.34 -5.28 18.83
CA ASP A 152 3.48 -6.46 19.69
C ASP A 152 2.41 -7.50 19.31
N PRO A 153 2.80 -8.73 18.92
CA PRO A 153 1.85 -9.79 18.60
C PRO A 153 0.86 -10.09 19.73
N ALA A 154 1.28 -9.98 21.00
CA ALA A 154 0.42 -10.24 22.15
C ALA A 154 -0.74 -9.24 22.24
N GLU A 155 -0.51 -8.00 21.79
CA GLU A 155 -1.55 -6.96 21.72
C GLU A 155 -2.35 -7.03 20.42
N ALA A 156 -1.67 -7.28 19.30
CA ALA A 156 -2.28 -7.19 17.98
C ALA A 156 -3.14 -8.40 17.62
N LEU A 157 -2.75 -9.61 18.01
CA LEU A 157 -3.48 -10.82 17.63
C LEU A 157 -4.91 -10.87 18.20
N PRO A 158 -5.17 -10.54 19.48
CA PRO A 158 -6.53 -10.47 20.00
C PRO A 158 -7.43 -9.52 19.21
N GLU A 159 -6.94 -8.32 18.87
CA GLU A 159 -7.68 -7.34 18.07
C GLU A 159 -7.98 -7.87 16.66
N LEU A 160 -6.98 -8.46 15.99
CA LEU A 160 -7.15 -9.02 14.65
C LEU A 160 -8.11 -10.21 14.63
N VAL A 161 -8.16 -11.00 15.70
CA VAL A 161 -9.16 -12.07 15.86
C VAL A 161 -10.57 -11.49 15.91
N GLU A 162 -10.79 -10.39 16.63
CA GLU A 162 -12.08 -9.71 16.65
C GLU A 162 -12.42 -9.11 15.27
N TRP A 163 -11.45 -8.56 14.55
CA TRP A 163 -11.63 -8.12 13.17
C TRP A 163 -12.02 -9.26 12.23
N CYS A 164 -11.50 -10.46 12.45
CA CYS A 164 -11.93 -11.64 11.70
C CYS A 164 -13.39 -11.99 12.00
N LYS A 165 -13.76 -12.02 13.30
CA LYS A 165 -15.11 -12.40 13.75
C LYS A 165 -16.18 -11.42 13.27
N ASN A 166 -15.88 -10.12 13.27
CA ASN A 166 -16.83 -9.08 12.86
C ASN A 166 -16.81 -8.79 11.35
N GLY A 167 -15.98 -9.50 10.59
CA GLY A 167 -15.89 -9.37 9.13
C GLY A 167 -15.08 -8.18 8.63
N THR A 168 -14.43 -7.40 9.51
CA THR A 168 -13.50 -6.33 9.13
C THR A 168 -12.30 -6.89 8.36
N LEU A 169 -11.78 -8.06 8.78
CA LEU A 169 -10.72 -8.78 8.10
C LEU A 169 -11.25 -10.15 7.63
N PRO A 170 -11.81 -10.25 6.41
CA PRO A 170 -12.42 -11.48 5.90
C PRO A 170 -11.36 -12.50 5.43
N VAL A 171 -10.56 -13.05 6.35
CA VAL A 171 -9.41 -13.94 6.05
C VAL A 171 -9.77 -15.11 5.13
N GLY A 172 -10.94 -15.74 5.32
CA GLY A 172 -11.37 -16.84 4.46
C GLY A 172 -11.57 -16.46 2.98
N GLN A 173 -11.86 -15.19 2.69
CA GLN A 173 -11.93 -14.68 1.30
C GLN A 173 -10.53 -14.34 0.76
N MET A 174 -9.62 -13.90 1.64
CA MET A 174 -8.24 -13.52 1.27
C MET A 174 -7.36 -14.71 0.87
N LEU A 175 -7.69 -15.91 1.37
CA LEU A 175 -6.93 -17.15 1.12
C LEU A 175 -7.32 -17.86 -0.18
N LYS A 176 -8.23 -17.29 -0.99
CA LYS A 176 -8.59 -17.84 -2.30
C LYS A 176 -7.56 -17.38 -3.34
N GLU A 177 -6.59 -18.25 -3.61
CA GLU A 177 -5.61 -18.10 -4.70
C GLU A 177 -6.15 -18.56 -6.05
#